data_AF-A0A6N3BQP7-F1
#
_entry.id   AF-A0A6N3BQP7-F1
#
_cell.length_a   1.000
_cell.length_b   1.000
_cell.length_c   1.000
_cell.angle_alpha   90.00
_cell.angle_beta   90.00
_cell.angle_gamma   90.00
#
_symmetry.space_group_name_H-M   'P 1'
#
loop_
_entity.id
_entity.type
_entity.pdbx_description
1 polymer ?
#
loop_
_entity_poly.entity_id
_entity_poly.type
_entity_poly.pdbx_seq_one_letter_code
_entity_poly.pdbx_strand_id
1 'polypeptide(L)' 'MENKLYCEYCAAELTEDGRCPDEYCVYNVYIDAIAECDAEIEAEKEREAADE' A
#
# COMPACT_ATOMS: atom_id res chain seq x y z
N MET A 1 -24.87 -7.47 1.88
CA MET A 1 -23.68 -8.34 1.92
C MET A 1 -22.50 -7.41 1.92
N GLU A 2 -21.73 -7.37 3.01
CA GLU A 2 -20.45 -6.67 3.03
C GLU A 2 -19.50 -7.42 2.08
N ASN A 3 -18.89 -6.71 1.13
CA ASN A 3 -17.83 -7.27 0.31
C ASN A 3 -16.58 -7.38 1.18
N LYS A 4 -16.34 -8.57 1.72
CA LYS A 4 -15.10 -8.91 2.42
C LYS A 4 -13.99 -9.12 1.39
N LEU A 5 -12.86 -8.45 1.59
CA LEU A 5 -11.65 -8.68 0.82
C LEU A 5 -10.74 -9.64 1.57
N TYR A 6 -9.95 -10.42 0.83
CA TYR A 6 -9.05 -11.41 1.39
C TYR A 6 -7.65 -11.20 0.83
N CYS A 7 -6.64 -11.36 1.68
CA CYS A 7 -5.24 -11.37 1.30
C CYS A 7 -4.98 -12.49 0.28
N GLU A 8 -4.38 -12.17 -0.85
CA GLU A 8 -4.12 -13.13 -1.92
C GLU A 8 -3.06 -14.18 -1.56
N TYR A 9 -2.23 -13.93 -0.54
CA TYR A 9 -1.13 -14.81 -0.15
C TYR A 9 -1.48 -15.77 0.99
N CYS A 10 -2.19 -15.29 2.02
CA CYS A 10 -2.51 -16.09 3.20
C CYS A 10 -4.01 -16.35 3.37
N ALA A 11 -4.86 -15.80 2.49
CA ALA A 11 -6.32 -15.90 2.52
C ALA A 11 -6.99 -15.37 3.81
N ALA A 12 -6.26 -14.60 4.63
CA ALA A 12 -6.85 -13.89 5.75
C ALA A 12 -7.78 -12.77 5.26
N GLU A 13 -8.88 -12.53 5.96
CA GLU A 13 -9.72 -11.35 5.71
C GLU A 13 -8.90 -10.08 5.95
N LEU A 14 -8.93 -9.15 4.99
CA LEU A 14 -8.22 -7.88 5.11
C LEU A 14 -8.88 -7.00 6.17
N THR A 15 -8.07 -6.14 6.80
CA THR A 15 -8.58 -5.08 7.67
C THR A 15 -9.39 -4.06 6.87
N GLU A 16 -10.10 -3.16 7.57
CA GLU A 16 -10.83 -2.05 6.93
C GLU A 16 -9.90 -1.14 6.11
N ASP A 17 -8.64 -1.01 6.52
CA ASP A 17 -7.58 -0.29 5.81
C ASP A 17 -7.01 -1.07 4.61
N GLY A 18 -7.57 -2.25 4.31
CA GLY A 18 -7.12 -3.09 3.22
C GLY A 18 -5.78 -3.76 3.47
N ARG A 19 -5.32 -3.91 4.73
CA ARG A 19 -4.07 -4.61 5.09
C ARG A 19 -4.32 -6.05 5.52
N CYS A 20 -3.30 -6.88 5.35
CA CYS A 20 -3.32 -8.21 5.95
C CYS A 20 -3.16 -8.09 7.48
N PRO A 21 -3.95 -8.82 8.30
CA PRO A 21 -3.85 -8.77 9.76
C PRO A 21 -2.53 -9.35 10.31
N ASP A 22 -1.85 -10.19 9.52
CA ASP A 22 -0.46 -10.56 9.81
C ASP A 22 0.48 -9.46 9.29
N GLU A 23 1.08 -8.72 10.22
CA GLU A 23 1.98 -7.59 9.97
C GLU A 23 3.16 -7.97 9.07
N TYR A 24 3.65 -9.21 9.18
CA TYR A 24 4.81 -9.69 8.42
C TYR A 24 4.44 -10.38 7.10
N CYS A 25 3.16 -10.37 6.73
CA CYS A 25 2.72 -10.93 5.47
C CYS A 25 3.31 -10.15 4.29
N VAL A 26 3.77 -10.87 3.26
CA VAL A 26 4.30 -10.29 2.02
C VAL A 26 3.33 -9.32 1.33
N TYR A 27 2.03 -9.49 1.54
CA TYR A 27 0.99 -8.55 1.08
C TYR A 27 1.24 -7.12 1.61
N ASN A 28 1.53 -6.98 2.90
CA ASN A 28 1.79 -5.69 3.52
C ASN A 28 3.13 -5.11 3.04
N VAL A 29 4.14 -5.96 2.84
CA VAL A 29 5.45 -5.54 2.29
C VAL A 29 5.27 -4.89 0.92
N TYR A 30 4.43 -5.43 0.04
CA TYR A 30 4.14 -4.82 -1.26
C TYR A 30 3.39 -3.49 -1.13
N ILE A 31 2.42 -3.39 -0.23
CA ILE A 31 1.70 -2.13 0.04
C ILE A 31 2.68 -1.05 0.50
N ASP A 32 3.57 -1.38 1.44
CA ASP A 32 4.56 -0.44 1.98
C ASP A 32 5.50 0.05 0.88
N ALA A 33 6.03 -0.86 0.05
CA ALA A 33 6.94 -0.50 -1.03
C ALA A 33 6.28 0.40 -2.09
N ILE A 34 5.01 0.16 -2.43
CA ILE A 34 4.26 1.01 -3.37
C ILE A 34 4.06 2.40 -2.76
N ALA A 35 3.67 2.49 -1.49
CA ALA A 35 3.48 3.77 -0.81
C ALA A 35 4.78 4.59 -0.73
N GLU A 36 5.92 3.93 -0.52
CA GLU A 36 7.25 4.55 -0.57
C GLU A 36 7.56 5.08 -1.98
N CYS A 37 7.31 4.28 -3.02
CA CYS A 37 7.50 4.71 -4.41
C CYS A 37 6.62 5.92 -4.76
N ASP A 38 5.35 5.91 -4.36
CA ASP A 38 4.42 7.02 -4.60
C ASP A 38 4.89 8.30 -3.90
N ALA A 39 5.41 8.19 -2.66
CA ALA A 39 5.95 9.32 -1.93
C ALA A 39 7.20 9.92 -2.61
N GLU A 40 8.11 9.08 -3.13
CA GLU A 40 9.27 9.53 -3.89
C GLU A 40 8.87 10.21 -5.20
N ILE A 41 7.88 9.66 -5.91
CA ILE A 41 7.37 10.23 -7.16
C ILE A 41 6.75 11.62 -6.91
N GLU A 42 5.93 11.77 -5.87
CA GLU A 42 5.35 13.07 -5.54
C GLU A 42 6.41 14.09 -5.11
N ALA A 43 7.40 13.67 -4.33
CA ALA A 43 8.51 14.53 -3.95
C ALA A 43 9.32 15.03 -5.16
N GLU A 44 9.53 14.17 -6.17
CA GLU A 44 10.20 14.59 -7.40
C GLU A 44 9.35 15.58 -8.21
N LYS A 45 8.04 15.34 -8.34
CA LYS A 45 7.12 16.28 -9.01
C LYS A 45 7.11 17.65 -8.33
N GLU A 46 7.13 17.70 -6.99
CA GLU A 46 7.19 18.96 -6.24
C GLU A 46 8.51 19.70 -6.49
N ARG A 47 9.63 18.97 -6.58
CA ARG A 47 10.93 19.55 -6.93
C ARG A 47 10.95 20.11 -8.35
N GLU A 48 10.46 19.35 -9.32
CA GLU A 48 10.35 19.80 -10.71
C GLU A 48 9.46 21.04 -10.83
N ALA A 49 8.32 21.08 -10.12
CA ALA A 49 7.41 22.22 -10.12
C ALA A 49 7.97 23.47 -9.40
N ALA A 50 8.93 23.30 -8.49
CA ALA A 50 9.59 24.42 -7.81
C ALA A 50 10.72 25.05 -8.64
N ASP A 51 11.25 24.32 -9.63
CA ASP A 51 12.33 24.76 -10.51
C ASP A 51 11.82 25.44 -11.82
N GLU A 52 10.50 25.43 -12.10
CA GLU A 52 9.81 26.20 -13.17
C GLU A 52 9.27 27.57 -12.70
#